data_AF-A0A7I4B9X8-F1
#
_entry.id   AF-A0A7I4B9X8-F1
#
_cell.length_a   1.000
_cell.length_b   1.000
_cell.length_c   1.000
_cell.angle_alpha   90.00
_cell.angle_beta   90.00
_cell.angle_gamma   90.00
#
_symmetry.space_group_name_H-M   'P 1'
#
loop_
_entity.id
_entity.type
_entity.pdbx_description
1 polymer ?
#
loop_
_entity_poly.entity_id
_entity_poly.type
_entity_poly.pdbx_seq_one_letter_code
_entity_poly.pdbx_strand_id
1 'polypeptide(L)'
;MKSVMIKPVKARGRALERTLEPRRKRTQSSKRSGSRNPKHHDRFDQSSYLSSSKAVKIVSMLAMMICSPFFIVFMWYTMVRADGSVEKACRHFFQFGIRGIKDVWPFPSQRACKLVGAFVLFEAILQALLPGERVMGPSTPVGNRPLYTRNGIPCFLITLGVYYLLWRERLFNPAMVYDIIGEIYSVLICATYITTTLLYVKGHMAPCSSDWGSSGNVLGDFFWGMELCPRLSSVFDIKVFMNYRLGIMGWAILVISFAIKQLGGL
;
A
#
# COMPACT_ATOMS: atom_id res chain seq x y z
N MET A 1 -43.42 24.66 -38.53
CA MET A 1 -43.85 25.94 -37.91
C MET A 1 -45.36 25.89 -37.70
N LYS A 2 -45.82 25.62 -36.48
CA LYS A 2 -47.10 26.09 -35.88
C LYS A 2 -47.27 25.44 -34.50
N SER A 3 -46.96 26.25 -33.50
CA SER A 3 -47.28 26.09 -32.09
C SER A 3 -48.80 26.08 -31.91
N VAL A 4 -49.33 25.21 -31.06
CA VAL A 4 -50.68 25.35 -30.48
C VAL A 4 -50.53 25.24 -28.97
N MET A 5 -50.72 26.40 -28.34
CA MET A 5 -50.76 26.63 -26.91
C MET A 5 -52.17 27.08 -26.57
N ILE A 6 -52.92 26.30 -25.77
CA ILE A 6 -54.17 26.76 -25.15
C ILE A 6 -54.22 26.27 -23.69
N LYS A 7 -53.80 27.18 -22.80
CA LYS A 7 -54.32 27.65 -21.51
C LYS A 7 -54.90 26.70 -20.41
N PRO A 8 -54.84 27.17 -19.14
CA PRO A 8 -54.75 26.33 -17.94
C PRO A 8 -56.09 26.16 -17.19
N VAL A 9 -56.17 25.13 -16.34
CA VAL A 9 -57.22 24.99 -15.32
C VAL A 9 -56.64 25.37 -13.96
N LYS A 10 -57.27 26.38 -13.33
CA LYS A 10 -56.98 26.88 -11.98
C LYS A 10 -58.27 26.74 -11.18
N ALA A 11 -58.28 25.99 -10.08
CA ALA A 11 -59.09 26.33 -8.90
C ALA A 11 -58.83 25.39 -7.70
N ARG A 12 -58.37 26.02 -6.61
CA ARG A 12 -58.85 25.90 -5.21
C ARG A 12 -58.59 24.56 -4.49
N GLY A 13 -58.02 24.52 -3.28
CA GLY A 13 -57.63 25.54 -2.33
C GLY A 13 -57.53 24.94 -0.90
N ARG A 14 -56.88 25.69 0.00
CA ARG A 14 -56.73 25.52 1.48
C ARG A 14 -55.68 24.48 1.88
N ALA A 15 -54.48 24.82 2.35
CA ALA A 15 -54.05 25.78 3.38
C ALA A 15 -54.67 25.49 4.76
N LEU A 16 -53.84 25.00 5.69
CA LEU A 16 -54.01 25.24 7.12
C LEU A 16 -52.64 25.26 7.81
N GLU A 17 -52.05 26.45 7.86
CA GLU A 17 -51.18 26.89 8.95
C GLU A 17 -51.95 26.85 10.27
N ARG A 18 -51.30 26.40 11.35
CA ARG A 18 -51.55 26.84 12.74
C ARG A 18 -50.21 26.75 13.50
N THR A 19 -49.47 27.86 13.57
CA THR A 19 -49.45 28.91 14.61
C THR A 19 -48.51 28.62 15.77
N LEU A 20 -47.44 29.41 15.80
CA LEU A 20 -46.64 29.82 16.96
C LEU A 20 -47.51 30.59 17.97
N GLU A 21 -47.30 30.38 19.28
CA GLU A 21 -47.03 31.42 20.30
C GLU A 21 -47.09 30.86 21.76
N PRO A 22 -46.48 31.55 22.75
CA PRO A 22 -45.88 30.98 23.97
C PRO A 22 -46.68 31.25 25.26
N ARG A 23 -46.33 30.58 26.39
CA ARG A 23 -46.25 31.22 27.73
C ARG A 23 -45.85 30.30 28.91
N ARG A 24 -44.98 30.90 29.75
CA ARG A 24 -44.93 30.94 31.23
C ARG A 24 -44.24 29.82 32.05
N LYS A 25 -43.21 30.31 32.78
CA LYS A 25 -42.53 29.76 33.97
C LYS A 25 -43.49 29.34 35.09
N ARG A 26 -43.14 28.27 35.82
CA ARG A 26 -43.41 28.12 37.25
C ARG A 26 -42.29 27.35 37.95
N THR A 27 -41.97 27.81 39.15
CA THR A 27 -40.77 27.54 39.94
C THR A 27 -41.04 26.51 41.06
N GLN A 28 -39.96 25.84 41.51
CA GLN A 28 -39.72 25.23 42.85
C GLN A 28 -40.43 23.94 43.28
N SER A 29 -39.65 22.89 43.61
CA SER A 29 -39.31 22.55 45.01
C SER A 29 -38.35 21.36 45.17
N SER A 30 -37.22 21.65 45.83
CA SER A 30 -36.40 20.85 46.77
C SER A 30 -36.61 19.33 46.93
N LYS A 31 -35.50 18.57 46.77
CA LYS A 31 -35.03 17.58 47.76
C LYS A 31 -33.50 17.49 47.74
N ARG A 32 -32.87 17.84 48.87
CA ARG A 32 -31.45 17.64 49.20
C ARG A 32 -31.16 16.15 49.44
N SER A 33 -29.97 15.69 49.05
CA SER A 33 -29.06 14.80 49.82
C SER A 33 -28.32 13.84 48.90
N GLY A 34 -26.99 13.86 48.93
CA GLY A 34 -26.14 12.83 48.34
C GLY A 34 -25.05 13.35 47.39
N SER A 35 -24.07 14.10 47.93
CA SER A 35 -22.77 14.23 47.27
C SER A 35 -22.10 12.85 47.23
N ARG A 36 -22.19 12.15 46.09
CA ARG A 36 -21.21 11.13 45.71
C ARG A 36 -20.56 11.57 44.42
N ASN A 37 -19.29 11.92 44.52
CA ASN A 37 -18.41 12.25 43.43
C ASN A 37 -17.89 10.94 42.80
N PRO A 38 -18.28 10.52 41.58
CA PRO A 38 -17.63 9.41 40.91
C PRO A 38 -16.60 10.02 39.94
N LYS A 39 -15.47 10.49 40.47
CA LYS A 39 -14.40 11.08 39.60
C LYS A 39 -13.01 10.54 39.85
N HIS A 40 -12.86 9.46 40.62
CA HIS A 40 -11.53 8.98 41.00
C HIS A 40 -11.21 7.51 40.71
N HIS A 41 -12.15 6.71 40.20
CA HIS A 41 -11.90 5.28 39.93
C HIS A 41 -11.78 4.88 38.43
N ASP A 42 -12.33 5.66 37.49
CA ASP A 42 -12.27 5.27 36.06
C ASP A 42 -11.01 5.74 35.32
N ARG A 43 -10.23 6.64 35.92
CA ARG A 43 -9.07 7.26 35.26
C ARG A 43 -7.85 6.33 35.19
N PHE A 44 -7.73 5.41 36.15
CA PHE A 44 -6.66 4.41 36.20
C PHE A 44 -6.88 3.30 35.18
N ASP A 45 -8.12 2.83 35.05
CA ASP A 45 -8.50 1.80 34.08
C ASP A 45 -8.43 2.34 32.65
N GLN A 46 -8.96 3.54 32.38
CA GLN A 46 -8.90 4.08 31.02
C GLN A 46 -7.46 4.38 30.56
N SER A 47 -6.56 4.79 31.47
CA SER A 47 -5.14 4.97 31.17
C SER A 47 -4.43 3.65 30.87
N SER A 48 -4.71 2.59 31.62
CA SER A 48 -4.13 1.26 31.39
C SER A 48 -4.66 0.61 30.11
N TYR A 49 -5.95 0.74 29.79
CA TYR A 49 -6.52 0.29 28.50
C TYR A 49 -5.97 1.08 27.30
N LEU A 50 -5.84 2.41 27.41
CA LEU A 50 -5.23 3.21 26.35
C LEU A 50 -3.74 2.87 26.16
N SER A 51 -2.99 2.66 27.24
CA SER A 51 -1.58 2.26 27.19
C SER A 51 -1.40 0.87 26.58
N SER A 52 -2.23 -0.10 27.00
CA SER A 52 -2.24 -1.46 26.46
C SER A 52 -2.60 -1.45 24.96
N SER A 53 -3.58 -0.64 24.54
CA SER A 53 -3.94 -0.49 23.12
C SER A 53 -2.81 0.10 22.26
N LYS A 54 -2.00 1.02 22.82
CA LYS A 54 -0.85 1.61 22.13
C LYS A 54 0.31 0.62 22.04
N ALA A 55 0.58 -0.11 23.12
CA ALA A 55 1.60 -1.15 23.16
C ALA A 55 1.29 -2.25 22.14
N VAL A 56 0.05 -2.74 22.09
CA VAL A 56 -0.39 -3.75 21.12
C VAL A 56 -0.16 -3.25 19.68
N LYS A 57 -0.50 -1.99 19.37
CA LYS A 57 -0.26 -1.41 18.03
C LYS A 57 1.22 -1.39 17.66
N ILE A 58 2.07 -0.90 18.56
CA ILE A 58 3.54 -0.83 18.34
C ILE A 58 4.12 -2.23 18.14
N VAL A 59 3.78 -3.17 19.03
CA VAL A 59 4.24 -4.55 18.95
C VAL A 59 3.78 -5.20 17.65
N SER A 60 2.52 -4.99 17.24
CA SER A 60 1.98 -5.54 15.99
C SER A 60 2.70 -4.98 14.76
N MET A 61 2.98 -3.67 14.72
CA MET A 61 3.72 -3.04 13.62
C MET A 61 5.14 -3.60 13.51
N LEU A 62 5.86 -3.68 14.64
CA LEU A 62 7.22 -4.25 14.66
C LEU A 62 7.21 -5.72 14.26
N ALA A 63 6.26 -6.50 14.78
CA ALA A 63 6.12 -7.91 14.44
C ALA A 63 5.89 -8.08 12.92
N MET A 64 5.00 -7.30 12.30
CA MET A 64 4.79 -7.36 10.86
C MET A 64 6.04 -6.96 10.06
N MET A 65 6.71 -5.87 10.45
CA MET A 65 7.92 -5.40 9.76
C MET A 65 9.07 -6.40 9.84
N ILE A 66 9.22 -7.07 10.99
CA ILE A 66 10.31 -8.03 11.21
C ILE A 66 9.94 -9.37 10.59
N CYS A 67 8.75 -9.91 10.85
CA CYS A 67 8.34 -11.24 10.40
C CYS A 67 8.17 -11.33 8.88
N SER A 68 7.76 -10.26 8.19
CA SER A 68 7.55 -10.27 6.74
C SER A 68 8.76 -10.77 5.93
N PRO A 69 9.97 -10.18 6.06
CA PRO A 69 11.13 -10.68 5.32
C PRO A 69 11.56 -12.09 5.73
N PHE A 70 11.44 -12.47 7.02
CA PHE A 70 11.68 -13.86 7.44
C PHE A 70 10.69 -14.83 6.79
N PHE A 71 9.42 -14.45 6.68
CA PHE A 71 8.39 -15.25 6.03
C PHE A 71 8.69 -15.46 4.54
N ILE A 72 9.15 -14.42 3.84
CA ILE A 72 9.57 -14.54 2.42
C ILE A 72 10.74 -15.51 2.28
N VAL A 73 11.77 -15.40 3.13
CA VAL A 73 12.93 -16.31 3.09
C VAL A 73 12.55 -17.74 3.46
N PHE A 74 11.68 -17.92 4.46
CA PHE A 74 11.13 -19.22 4.83
C PHE A 74 10.38 -19.85 3.65
N MET A 75 9.54 -19.07 2.96
CA MET A 75 8.78 -19.56 1.82
C MET A 75 9.68 -19.92 0.65
N TRP A 76 10.65 -19.07 0.32
CA TRP A 76 11.65 -19.37 -0.70
C TRP A 76 12.43 -20.65 -0.39
N TYR A 77 12.93 -20.80 0.84
CA TYR A 77 13.63 -22.00 1.27
C TYR A 77 12.76 -23.25 1.15
N THR A 78 11.51 -23.15 1.58
CA THR A 78 10.55 -24.26 1.47
C THR A 78 10.37 -24.71 0.02
N MET A 79 10.17 -23.77 -0.90
CA MET A 79 9.93 -24.07 -2.31
C MET A 79 11.18 -24.55 -3.05
N VAL A 80 12.35 -23.97 -2.76
CA VAL A 80 13.58 -24.20 -3.56
C VAL A 80 14.51 -25.24 -2.95
N ARG A 81 14.58 -25.34 -1.62
CA ARG A 81 15.53 -26.21 -0.90
C ARG A 81 14.87 -27.39 -0.20
N ALA A 82 13.58 -27.30 0.11
CA ALA A 82 12.84 -28.34 0.81
C ALA A 82 11.82 -29.08 -0.08
N ASP A 83 11.91 -28.93 -1.40
CA ASP A 83 11.00 -29.54 -2.40
C ASP A 83 9.52 -29.22 -2.13
N GLY A 84 9.21 -28.03 -1.59
CA GLY A 84 7.87 -27.63 -1.20
C GLY A 84 7.38 -28.22 0.13
N SER A 85 8.19 -29.02 0.85
CA SER A 85 7.82 -29.61 2.14
C SER A 85 8.01 -28.62 3.29
N VAL A 86 6.90 -28.13 3.84
CA VAL A 86 6.88 -27.28 5.04
C VAL A 86 7.48 -28.01 6.25
N GLU A 87 7.25 -29.31 6.38
CA GLU A 87 7.78 -30.11 7.49
C GLU A 87 9.32 -30.16 7.48
N LYS A 88 9.93 -30.39 6.29
CA LYS A 88 11.39 -30.34 6.14
C LYS A 88 11.95 -28.95 6.46
N ALA A 89 11.30 -27.89 5.98
CA ALA A 89 11.70 -26.52 6.26
C ALA A 89 11.63 -26.21 7.77
N CYS A 90 10.49 -26.47 8.41
CA CYS A 90 10.31 -26.29 9.85
C CYS A 90 11.38 -27.05 10.65
N ARG A 91 11.61 -28.34 10.35
CA ARG A 91 12.65 -29.14 11.02
C ARG A 91 14.02 -28.49 10.91
N HIS A 92 14.39 -28.01 9.72
CA HIS A 92 15.66 -27.32 9.51
C HIS A 92 15.77 -26.05 10.38
N PHE A 93 14.77 -25.17 10.36
CA PHE A 93 14.80 -23.94 11.16
C PHE A 93 14.75 -24.20 12.68
N PHE A 94 14.04 -25.24 13.14
CA PHE A 94 14.05 -25.61 14.56
C PHE A 94 15.39 -26.21 15.02
N GLN A 95 16.06 -26.97 14.16
CA GLN A 95 17.36 -27.59 14.49
C GLN A 95 18.49 -26.57 14.52
N PHE A 96 18.57 -25.70 13.52
CA PHE A 96 19.67 -24.74 13.37
C PHE A 96 19.37 -23.35 13.97
N GLY A 97 18.11 -23.10 14.33
CA GLY A 97 17.66 -21.85 14.93
C GLY A 97 18.07 -20.62 14.13
N ILE A 98 18.53 -19.59 14.83
CA ILE A 98 18.99 -18.31 14.24
C ILE A 98 20.25 -18.50 13.37
N ARG A 99 21.08 -19.51 13.66
CA ARG A 99 22.30 -19.79 12.87
C ARG A 99 21.94 -20.30 11.47
N GLY A 100 20.97 -21.21 11.38
CA GLY A 100 20.46 -21.71 10.10
C GLY A 100 19.88 -20.61 9.21
N ILE A 101 19.29 -19.56 9.81
CA ILE A 101 18.80 -18.42 9.04
C ILE A 101 19.94 -17.70 8.31
N LYS A 102 21.10 -17.51 8.96
CA LYS A 102 22.24 -16.83 8.32
C LYS A 102 22.80 -17.63 7.14
N ASP A 103 22.81 -18.96 7.26
CA ASP A 103 23.29 -19.85 6.20
C ASP A 103 22.29 -19.94 5.04
N VAL A 104 21.00 -19.76 5.32
CA VAL A 104 19.91 -19.80 4.34
C VAL A 104 19.70 -18.46 3.65
N TRP A 105 19.93 -17.33 4.32
CA TRP A 105 19.58 -16.01 3.81
C TRP A 105 20.32 -15.70 2.51
N PRO A 106 19.64 -15.58 1.36
CA PRO A 106 20.31 -15.31 0.11
C PRO A 106 20.94 -13.91 0.15
N PHE A 107 22.19 -13.77 -0.31
CA PHE A 107 22.84 -12.46 -0.32
C PHE A 107 22.46 -11.67 -1.59
N PRO A 108 22.27 -10.34 -1.50
CA PRO A 108 22.02 -9.51 -2.67
C PRO A 108 23.25 -9.50 -3.58
N SER A 109 23.15 -10.14 -4.74
CA SER A 109 24.24 -10.17 -5.71
C SER A 109 24.22 -8.97 -6.65
N GLN A 110 25.39 -8.64 -7.24
CA GLN A 110 25.47 -7.60 -8.26
C GLN A 110 24.60 -7.91 -9.49
N ARG A 111 24.42 -9.19 -9.83
CA ARG A 111 23.58 -9.62 -10.97
C ARG A 111 22.12 -9.33 -10.68
N ALA A 112 21.63 -9.71 -9.50
CA ALA A 112 20.28 -9.42 -9.04
C ALA A 112 20.02 -7.92 -8.96
N CYS A 113 20.95 -7.13 -8.40
CA CYS A 113 20.85 -5.68 -8.36
C CYS A 113 20.73 -5.05 -9.76
N LYS A 114 21.55 -5.49 -10.73
CA LYS A 114 21.48 -5.00 -12.12
C LYS A 114 20.16 -5.35 -12.77
N LEU A 115 19.66 -6.57 -12.57
CA LEU A 115 18.41 -7.03 -13.17
C LEU A 115 17.21 -6.28 -12.61
N VAL A 116 17.10 -6.20 -11.28
CA VAL A 116 16.04 -5.43 -10.60
C VAL A 116 16.14 -3.96 -10.96
N GLY A 117 17.34 -3.38 -10.92
CA GLY A 117 17.58 -1.98 -11.27
C GLY A 117 17.21 -1.65 -12.72
N ALA A 118 17.57 -2.51 -13.67
CA ALA A 118 17.21 -2.35 -15.08
C ALA A 118 15.69 -2.42 -15.28
N PHE A 119 15.03 -3.37 -14.63
CA PHE A 119 13.57 -3.48 -14.68
C PHE A 119 12.88 -2.27 -14.06
N VAL A 120 13.31 -1.83 -12.87
CA VAL A 120 12.77 -0.64 -12.18
C VAL A 120 12.96 0.60 -13.04
N LEU A 121 14.15 0.78 -13.64
CA LEU A 121 14.43 1.93 -14.49
C LEU A 121 13.57 1.91 -15.76
N PHE A 122 13.46 0.75 -16.41
CA PHE A 122 12.64 0.58 -17.60
C PHE A 122 11.17 0.93 -17.33
N GLU A 123 10.60 0.40 -16.25
CA GLU A 123 9.24 0.72 -15.82
C GLU A 123 9.07 2.19 -15.45
N ALA A 124 10.08 2.80 -14.83
CA ALA A 124 10.04 4.22 -14.47
C ALA A 124 10.02 5.10 -15.71
N ILE A 125 10.83 4.77 -16.72
CA ILE A 125 10.85 5.43 -18.03
C ILE A 125 9.50 5.28 -18.72
N LEU A 126 8.93 4.08 -18.76
CA LEU A 126 7.61 3.85 -19.35
C LEU A 126 6.52 4.66 -18.65
N GLN A 127 6.49 4.67 -17.31
CA GLN A 127 5.51 5.47 -16.58
C GLN A 127 5.64 6.97 -16.87
N ALA A 128 6.88 7.48 -16.93
CA ALA A 128 7.15 8.91 -17.10
C ALA A 128 6.93 9.39 -18.54
N LEU A 129 7.33 8.61 -19.54
CA LEU A 129 7.41 9.06 -20.93
C LEU A 129 6.24 8.57 -21.80
N LEU A 130 5.61 7.44 -21.46
CA LEU A 130 4.57 6.89 -22.32
C LEU A 130 3.30 7.75 -22.22
N PRO A 131 2.79 8.31 -23.34
CA PRO A 131 1.61 9.15 -23.30
C PRO A 131 0.37 8.34 -22.92
N GLY A 132 -0.58 9.00 -22.29
CA GLY A 132 -1.85 8.41 -21.91
C GLY A 132 -2.85 9.49 -21.52
N GLU A 133 -4.12 9.12 -21.50
CA GLU A 133 -5.20 10.02 -21.10
C GLU A 133 -5.03 10.43 -19.63
N ARG A 134 -5.18 11.72 -19.34
CA ARG A 134 -5.09 12.23 -17.97
C ARG A 134 -6.45 12.13 -17.30
N VAL A 135 -6.54 11.32 -16.24
CA VAL A 135 -7.79 11.02 -15.53
C VAL A 135 -7.65 11.44 -14.07
N MET A 136 -8.70 12.07 -13.54
CA MET A 136 -8.77 12.43 -12.12
C MET A 136 -9.05 11.20 -11.28
N GLY A 137 -8.23 11.01 -10.24
CA GLY A 137 -8.45 10.01 -9.21
C GLY A 137 -9.63 10.34 -8.29
N PRO A 138 -9.96 9.43 -7.38
CA PRO A 138 -10.98 9.66 -6.36
C PRO A 138 -10.61 10.85 -5.46
N SER A 139 -11.63 11.50 -4.89
CA SER A 139 -11.39 12.58 -3.92
C SER A 139 -10.81 12.00 -2.64
N THR A 140 -9.74 12.60 -2.15
CA THR A 140 -9.14 12.24 -0.87
C THR A 140 -9.97 12.81 0.29
N PRO A 141 -9.76 12.35 1.54
CA PRO A 141 -10.48 12.88 2.70
C PRO A 141 -10.33 14.40 2.89
N VAL A 142 -9.21 14.98 2.46
CA VAL A 142 -8.94 16.43 2.51
C VAL A 142 -9.51 17.16 1.28
N GLY A 143 -10.07 16.42 0.31
CA GLY A 143 -10.73 16.98 -0.88
C GLY A 143 -9.83 17.13 -2.10
N ASN A 144 -8.56 16.70 -2.04
CA ASN A 144 -7.70 16.73 -3.22
C ASN A 144 -8.13 15.67 -4.23
N ARG A 145 -7.86 15.94 -5.51
CA ARG A 145 -8.08 14.98 -6.59
C ARG A 145 -6.78 14.77 -7.35
N PRO A 146 -6.05 13.67 -7.10
CA PRO A 146 -4.81 13.40 -7.79
C PRO A 146 -5.04 13.16 -9.29
N LEU A 147 -4.28 13.82 -10.15
CA LEU A 147 -4.32 13.56 -11.60
C LEU A 147 -3.36 12.41 -11.96
N TYR A 148 -3.83 11.47 -12.77
CA TYR A 148 -3.08 10.29 -13.19
C TYR A 148 -3.04 10.16 -14.71
N THR A 149 -1.91 9.70 -15.24
CA THR A 149 -1.81 9.29 -16.64
C THR A 149 -2.26 7.84 -16.77
N ARG A 150 -3.32 7.59 -17.54
CA ARG A 150 -3.86 6.26 -17.80
C ARG A 150 -3.09 5.60 -18.95
N ASN A 151 -1.86 5.18 -18.66
CA ASN A 151 -0.99 4.42 -19.56
C ASN A 151 -0.75 2.98 -19.04
N GLY A 152 -1.63 2.48 -18.17
CA GLY A 152 -1.61 1.14 -17.56
C GLY A 152 -1.30 -0.01 -18.52
N ILE A 153 -2.28 -0.29 -19.39
CA ILE A 153 -2.25 -1.39 -20.37
C ILE A 153 -1.15 -1.21 -21.43
N PRO A 154 -0.97 -0.01 -22.03
CA PRO A 154 0.13 0.20 -22.97
C PRO A 154 1.50 -0.14 -22.39
N CYS A 155 1.82 0.33 -21.16
CA CYS A 155 3.07 -0.04 -20.50
C CYS A 155 3.19 -1.56 -20.34
N PHE A 156 2.14 -2.23 -19.87
CA PHE A 156 2.14 -3.68 -19.67
C PHE A 156 2.46 -4.46 -20.95
N LEU A 157 1.79 -4.13 -22.05
CA LEU A 157 2.00 -4.79 -23.34
C LEU A 157 3.40 -4.52 -23.89
N ILE A 158 3.92 -3.29 -23.72
CA ILE A 158 5.29 -2.95 -24.13
C ILE A 158 6.30 -3.74 -23.29
N THR A 159 6.11 -3.81 -21.97
CA THR A 159 6.98 -4.60 -21.07
C THR A 159 7.02 -6.06 -21.48
N LEU A 160 5.87 -6.69 -21.70
CA LEU A 160 5.82 -8.09 -22.16
C LEU A 160 6.42 -8.27 -23.55
N GLY A 161 6.14 -7.36 -24.48
CA GLY A 161 6.67 -7.40 -25.84
C GLY A 161 8.20 -7.28 -25.86
N VAL A 162 8.77 -6.32 -25.13
CA VAL A 162 10.22 -6.16 -24.97
C VAL A 162 10.82 -7.38 -24.30
N TYR A 163 10.21 -7.90 -23.24
CA TYR A 163 10.69 -9.09 -22.55
C TYR A 163 10.73 -10.33 -23.47
N TYR A 164 9.67 -10.53 -24.26
CA TYR A 164 9.61 -11.59 -25.27
C TYR A 164 10.66 -11.42 -26.37
N LEU A 165 10.84 -10.19 -26.89
CA LEU A 165 11.85 -9.92 -27.91
C LEU A 165 13.27 -10.17 -27.39
N LEU A 166 13.59 -9.74 -26.17
CA LEU A 166 14.88 -10.01 -25.54
C LEU A 166 15.17 -11.51 -25.42
N TRP A 167 14.15 -12.31 -25.11
CA TRP A 167 14.26 -13.76 -25.09
C TRP A 167 14.41 -14.37 -26.49
N ARG A 168 13.55 -13.97 -27.43
CA ARG A 168 13.56 -14.47 -28.82
C ARG A 168 14.89 -14.21 -29.52
N GLU A 169 15.46 -13.03 -29.34
CA GLU A 169 16.75 -12.63 -29.92
C GLU A 169 17.96 -13.17 -29.13
N ARG A 170 17.72 -14.00 -28.10
CA ARG A 170 18.74 -14.60 -27.22
C ARG A 170 19.66 -13.57 -26.53
N LEU A 171 19.21 -12.32 -26.41
CA LEU A 171 19.92 -11.25 -25.70
C LEU A 171 19.82 -11.42 -24.18
N PHE A 172 18.76 -12.08 -23.73
CA PHE A 172 18.51 -12.35 -22.32
C PHE A 172 17.88 -13.74 -22.16
N ASN A 173 18.32 -14.50 -21.16
CA ASN A 173 17.70 -15.77 -20.81
C ASN A 173 16.78 -15.58 -19.58
N PRO A 174 15.44 -15.63 -19.76
CA PRO A 174 14.45 -15.54 -18.67
C PRO A 174 14.63 -16.59 -17.56
N ALA A 175 15.16 -17.77 -17.90
CA ALA A 175 15.41 -18.83 -16.93
C ALA A 175 16.37 -18.38 -15.80
N MET A 176 17.27 -17.43 -16.10
CA MET A 176 18.18 -16.86 -15.12
C MET A 176 17.43 -16.23 -13.95
N VAL A 177 16.27 -15.60 -14.19
CA VAL A 177 15.45 -14.97 -13.14
C VAL A 177 15.04 -15.99 -12.08
N TYR A 178 14.69 -17.21 -12.51
CA TYR A 178 14.38 -18.31 -11.60
C TYR A 178 15.63 -18.75 -10.81
N ASP A 179 16.77 -18.88 -11.49
CA ASP A 179 18.00 -19.38 -10.88
C ASP A 179 18.54 -18.46 -9.76
N ILE A 180 18.37 -17.14 -9.90
CA ILE A 180 18.79 -16.15 -8.91
C ILE A 180 17.64 -15.56 -8.08
N ILE A 181 16.47 -16.21 -8.05
CA ILE A 181 15.26 -15.63 -7.42
C ILE A 181 15.46 -15.29 -5.94
N GLY A 182 16.25 -16.09 -5.21
CA GLY A 182 16.59 -15.81 -3.82
C GLY A 182 17.37 -14.50 -3.66
N GLU A 183 18.35 -14.25 -4.53
CA GLU A 183 19.13 -13.02 -4.53
C GLU A 183 18.25 -11.81 -4.87
N ILE A 184 17.31 -11.97 -5.80
CA ILE A 184 16.31 -10.95 -6.15
C ILE A 184 15.44 -10.60 -4.93
N TYR A 185 14.94 -11.59 -4.19
CA TYR A 185 14.15 -11.32 -2.97
C TYR A 185 14.94 -10.52 -1.94
N SER A 186 16.22 -10.82 -1.74
CA SER A 186 17.06 -10.04 -0.84
C SER A 186 17.28 -8.61 -1.31
N VAL A 187 17.50 -8.40 -2.61
CA VAL A 187 17.57 -7.05 -3.20
C VAL A 187 16.26 -6.29 -2.97
N LEU A 188 15.10 -6.92 -3.18
CA LEU A 188 13.79 -6.30 -2.99
C LEU A 188 13.49 -5.99 -1.52
N ILE A 189 13.90 -6.85 -0.59
CA ILE A 189 13.79 -6.60 0.86
C ILE A 189 14.62 -5.36 1.23
N CYS A 190 15.89 -5.30 0.82
CA CYS A 190 16.74 -4.13 1.05
C CYS A 190 16.15 -2.86 0.41
N ALA A 191 15.71 -2.94 -0.85
CA ALA A 191 15.12 -1.83 -1.57
C ALA A 191 13.82 -1.33 -0.91
N THR A 192 13.03 -2.22 -0.30
CA THR A 192 11.82 -1.86 0.42
C THR A 192 12.16 -0.96 1.61
N TYR A 193 13.08 -1.38 2.48
CA TYR A 193 13.46 -0.55 3.65
C TYR A 193 14.13 0.76 3.24
N ILE A 194 14.96 0.75 2.19
CA ILE A 194 15.55 1.99 1.66
C ILE A 194 14.44 2.92 1.17
N THR A 195 13.50 2.41 0.38
CA THR A 195 12.45 3.24 -0.22
C THR A 195 11.46 3.76 0.82
N THR A 196 11.06 2.95 1.80
CA THR A 196 10.19 3.42 2.89
C THR A 196 10.89 4.47 3.75
N THR A 197 12.21 4.32 3.99
CA THR A 197 13.00 5.35 4.68
C THR A 197 13.03 6.65 3.87
N LEU A 198 13.25 6.59 2.56
CA LEU A 198 13.23 7.77 1.69
C LEU A 198 11.85 8.44 1.68
N LEU A 199 10.76 7.67 1.65
CA LEU A 199 9.39 8.21 1.71
C LEU A 199 9.08 8.85 3.06
N TYR A 200 9.56 8.26 4.16
CA TYR A 200 9.45 8.82 5.50
C TYR A 200 10.19 10.16 5.60
N VAL A 201 11.45 10.22 5.15
CA VAL A 201 12.23 11.47 5.13
C VAL A 201 11.57 12.52 4.22
N LYS A 202 11.15 12.11 3.03
CA LYS A 202 10.48 13.00 2.06
C LYS A 202 9.21 13.60 2.66
N GLY A 203 8.37 12.84 3.34
CA GLY A 203 7.14 13.38 3.91
C GLY A 203 7.38 14.44 4.98
N HIS A 204 8.53 14.41 5.67
CA HIS A 204 8.91 15.44 6.66
C HIS A 204 9.51 16.68 6.00
N MET A 205 10.28 16.51 4.93
CA MET A 205 11.04 17.60 4.31
C MET A 205 10.27 18.31 3.19
N ALA A 206 9.52 17.56 2.39
CA ALA A 206 8.89 18.07 1.16
C ALA A 206 7.61 17.27 0.82
N PRO A 207 6.54 17.37 1.63
CA PRO A 207 5.24 16.79 1.29
C PRO A 207 4.65 17.45 0.03
N CYS A 208 4.04 16.65 -0.85
CA CYS A 208 3.59 17.12 -2.18
C CYS A 208 2.15 17.61 -2.25
N SER A 209 1.31 17.28 -1.27
CA SER A 209 -0.11 17.66 -1.22
C SER A 209 -0.53 17.91 0.21
N SER A 210 -1.70 18.50 0.44
CA SER A 210 -2.27 18.63 1.79
C SER A 210 -2.75 17.29 2.39
N ASP A 211 -2.72 16.18 1.64
CA ASP A 211 -2.97 14.82 2.16
C ASP A 211 -1.72 14.21 2.83
N TRP A 212 -1.03 15.03 3.62
CA TRP A 212 0.10 14.58 4.42
C TRP A 212 -0.22 14.74 5.90
N GLY A 213 0.40 13.91 6.73
CA GLY A 213 0.25 14.01 8.18
C GLY A 213 1.21 13.09 8.91
N SER A 214 1.49 13.45 10.17
CA SER A 214 2.28 12.65 11.10
C SER A 214 1.40 12.26 12.29
N SER A 215 1.54 11.02 12.74
CA SER A 215 0.92 10.51 13.96
C SER A 215 1.66 10.93 15.23
N GLY A 216 2.81 11.60 15.10
CA GLY A 216 3.73 11.93 16.20
C GLY A 216 4.54 10.73 16.70
N ASN A 217 4.38 9.55 16.10
CA ASN A 217 5.13 8.34 16.41
C ASN A 217 5.93 7.89 15.18
N VAL A 218 7.26 7.92 15.29
CA VAL A 218 8.20 7.53 14.23
C VAL A 218 7.86 6.17 13.62
N LEU A 219 7.55 5.17 14.46
CA LEU A 219 7.22 3.83 13.97
C LEU A 219 5.92 3.81 13.17
N GLY A 220 4.90 4.55 13.62
CA GLY A 220 3.61 4.62 12.94
C GLY A 220 3.73 5.31 11.58
N ASP A 221 4.49 6.41 11.54
CA ASP A 221 4.74 7.19 10.34
C ASP A 221 5.62 6.44 9.34
N PHE A 222 6.57 5.64 9.81
CA PHE A 222 7.35 4.74 8.96
C PHE A 222 6.53 3.58 8.41
N PHE A 223 5.65 2.97 9.22
CA PHE A 223 4.84 1.82 8.84
C PHE A 223 3.71 2.18 7.87
N TRP A 224 2.96 3.25 8.15
CA TRP A 224 1.82 3.67 7.33
C TRP A 224 2.21 4.64 6.21
N GLY A 225 3.34 5.32 6.34
CA GLY A 225 3.70 6.46 5.52
C GLY A 225 2.97 7.74 5.94
N MET A 226 3.52 8.88 5.54
CA MET A 226 2.99 10.20 5.91
C MET A 226 2.23 10.90 4.78
N GLU A 227 2.40 10.47 3.54
CA GLU A 227 1.68 11.01 2.38
C GLU A 227 0.75 9.95 1.79
N LEU A 228 -0.50 10.31 1.52
CA LEU A 228 -1.46 9.37 0.92
C LEU A 228 -1.10 9.01 -0.54
N CYS A 229 -0.61 10.00 -1.29
CA CYS A 229 -0.19 9.88 -2.69
C CYS A 229 1.17 10.58 -2.90
N PRO A 230 2.28 9.96 -2.46
CA PRO A 230 3.61 10.54 -2.61
C PRO A 230 3.99 10.64 -4.09
N ARG A 231 4.43 11.82 -4.51
CA ARG A 231 4.84 12.11 -5.88
C ARG A 231 6.30 12.54 -5.91
N LEU A 232 7.02 12.11 -6.95
CA LEU A 232 8.36 12.63 -7.24
C LEU A 232 8.30 13.82 -8.20
N SER A 233 7.32 13.81 -9.10
CA SER A 233 7.04 14.89 -10.04
C SER A 233 5.53 14.98 -10.31
N SER A 234 5.09 15.99 -11.07
CA SER A 234 3.67 16.14 -11.45
C SER A 234 3.12 14.93 -12.20
N VAL A 235 3.99 14.19 -12.91
CA VAL A 235 3.65 13.02 -13.72
C VAL A 235 3.97 11.69 -13.04
N PHE A 236 4.84 11.68 -12.03
CA PHE A 236 5.34 10.45 -11.40
C PHE A 236 4.79 10.24 -9.99
N ASP A 237 3.77 9.40 -9.87
CA ASP A 237 3.20 8.96 -8.61
C ASP A 237 3.83 7.64 -8.16
N ILE A 238 4.39 7.64 -6.94
CA ILE A 238 5.16 6.53 -6.40
C ILE A 238 4.24 5.36 -6.03
N LYS A 239 3.02 5.65 -5.55
CA LYS A 239 2.05 4.61 -5.19
C LYS A 239 1.56 3.85 -6.43
N VAL A 240 1.32 4.56 -7.53
CA VAL A 240 0.99 3.93 -8.83
C VAL A 240 2.18 3.10 -9.34
N PHE A 241 3.38 3.66 -9.26
CA PHE A 241 4.60 2.99 -9.72
C PHE A 241 4.85 1.67 -9.00
N MET A 242 4.85 1.68 -7.65
CA MET A 242 5.13 0.49 -6.85
C MET A 242 4.09 -0.61 -7.05
N ASN A 243 2.80 -0.25 -7.02
CA ASN A 243 1.73 -1.26 -7.09
C ASN A 243 1.58 -1.85 -8.50
N TYR A 244 1.50 -1.00 -9.52
CA TYR A 244 1.10 -1.44 -10.85
C TYR A 244 2.27 -1.66 -11.79
N ARG A 245 3.34 -0.85 -11.71
CA ARG A 245 4.51 -1.02 -12.58
C ARG A 245 5.42 -2.11 -12.04
N LEU A 246 5.91 -1.94 -10.81
CA LEU A 246 6.80 -2.93 -10.23
C LEU A 246 6.06 -4.20 -9.79
N GLY A 247 4.94 -4.06 -9.10
CA GLY A 247 4.16 -5.19 -8.59
C GLY A 247 3.56 -6.05 -9.69
N ILE A 248 2.56 -5.53 -10.41
CA ILE A 248 1.80 -6.32 -11.39
C ILE A 248 2.65 -6.73 -12.60
N MET A 249 3.50 -5.86 -13.14
CA MET A 249 4.32 -6.24 -14.30
C MET A 249 5.47 -7.16 -13.89
N GLY A 250 6.07 -6.93 -12.71
CA GLY A 250 7.06 -7.84 -12.15
C GLY A 250 6.48 -9.24 -11.95
N TRP A 251 5.26 -9.34 -11.42
CA TRP A 251 4.56 -10.62 -11.29
C TRP A 251 4.37 -11.33 -12.64
N ALA A 252 3.91 -10.63 -13.67
CA ALA A 252 3.73 -11.21 -15.00
C ALA A 252 5.06 -11.73 -15.59
N ILE A 253 6.15 -10.96 -15.46
CA ILE A 253 7.48 -11.38 -15.91
C ILE A 253 7.97 -12.61 -15.15
N LEU A 254 7.77 -12.68 -13.83
CA LEU A 254 8.16 -13.84 -13.03
C LEU A 254 7.43 -15.11 -13.48
N VAL A 255 6.12 -15.04 -13.74
CA VAL A 255 5.34 -16.17 -14.24
C VAL A 255 5.89 -16.67 -15.57
N ILE A 256 6.18 -15.77 -16.52
CA ILE A 256 6.75 -16.12 -17.82
C ILE A 256 8.14 -16.73 -17.65
N SER A 257 8.99 -16.14 -16.80
CA SER A 257 10.34 -16.64 -16.52
C SER A 257 10.32 -18.08 -16.02
N PHE A 258 9.39 -18.37 -15.11
CA PHE A 258 9.26 -19.69 -14.49
C PHE A 258 8.70 -20.71 -15.48
N ALA A 259 7.74 -20.31 -16.32
CA ALA A 259 7.24 -21.15 -17.40
C ALA A 259 8.34 -21.52 -18.40
N ILE A 260 9.18 -20.56 -18.80
CA ILE A 260 10.32 -20.80 -19.70
C ILE A 260 11.33 -21.74 -19.05
N LYS A 261 11.62 -21.55 -17.75
CA LYS A 261 12.49 -22.47 -17.01
C LYS A 261 11.95 -23.90 -17.02
N GLN A 262 10.65 -24.06 -16.78
CA GLN A 262 10.01 -25.38 -16.75
C GLN A 262 10.01 -26.07 -18.11
N LEU A 263 9.92 -25.31 -19.21
CA LEU A 263 10.00 -25.85 -20.58
C LEU A 263 11.43 -26.19 -21.03
N GLY A 264 12.42 -26.13 -20.13
CA GLY A 264 13.80 -26.55 -20.41
C GLY A 264 14.77 -25.41 -20.72
N GLY A 265 14.36 -24.15 -20.55
CA GLY A 265 15.25 -22.98 -20.62
C GLY A 265 16.06 -22.91 -21.92
N LEU A 266 15.41 -22.59 -23.04
CA LEU A 266 16.09 -22.26 -24.31
C LEU A 266 16.90 -20.97 -24.19
#